data_AF-A0A7C7C8Q6-F1
#
_entry.id   AF-A0A7C7C8Q6-F1
#
_cell.length_a   1.000
_cell.length_b   1.000
_cell.length_c   1.000
_cell.angle_alpha   90.00
_cell.angle_beta   90.00
_cell.angle_gamma   90.00
#
_symmetry.space_group_name_H-M   'P 1'
#
loop_
_entity.id
_entity.type
_entity.pdbx_description
1 polymer ?
#
loop_
_entity_poly.entity_id
_entity_poly.type
_entity_poly.pdbx_seq_one_letter_code
_entity_poly.pdbx_strand_id
1 'polypeptide(L)'
;MDQNDTYEDKSDVIDNEIRKRYYKWHLHAIAWFDFDDVAQIMRAHIFKKWEHWDQSRPLEPWLNKVITNQMKNILRNHYSNFARPCLNCEYNQSKEPVAGQIAALCALTPSGLQCNECDLFAKWEKTKKSAYDIKMPLSLEFHAYTQNTSPEDHFDIGRATITLHNKMRSGLNSRHYFVYKMLFIDGISEEEVARILGYKSNEKGRKAGYKQIKNLKNQYKNIAKKIIQKEDIFYE
;
A
#
# COMPACT_ATOMS: atom_id res chain seq x y z
N MET A 1 -50.37 23.43 12.34
CA MET A 1 -48.96 23.67 11.98
C MET A 1 -48.36 22.30 11.81
N ASP A 2 -48.19 21.83 10.58
CA ASP A 2 -47.48 20.56 10.36
C ASP A 2 -46.05 20.75 10.84
N GLN A 3 -45.67 19.97 11.84
CA GLN A 3 -44.34 19.98 12.40
C GLN A 3 -43.46 19.20 11.43
N ASN A 4 -42.54 19.89 10.77
CA ASN A 4 -41.61 19.22 9.88
C ASN A 4 -40.75 18.24 10.69
N ASP A 5 -40.66 17.01 10.20
CA ASP A 5 -39.82 15.97 10.77
C ASP A 5 -38.34 16.40 10.67
N THR A 6 -37.62 16.27 11.79
CA THR A 6 -36.17 16.44 11.83
C THR A 6 -35.46 15.15 11.40
N TYR A 7 -34.17 15.25 11.11
CA TYR A 7 -33.35 14.09 10.77
C TYR A 7 -33.33 13.09 11.92
N GLU A 8 -33.19 13.62 13.14
CA GLU A 8 -33.10 12.87 14.39
C GLU A 8 -34.37 12.04 14.62
N ASP A 9 -35.55 12.61 14.31
CA ASP A 9 -36.85 11.93 14.44
C ASP A 9 -36.97 10.68 13.55
N LYS A 10 -36.19 10.60 12.46
CA LYS A 10 -36.22 9.51 11.48
C LYS A 10 -34.91 8.72 11.42
N SER A 11 -34.00 8.95 12.36
CA SER A 11 -32.67 8.32 12.38
C SER A 11 -32.75 6.78 12.32
N ASP A 12 -33.68 6.16 13.04
CA ASP A 12 -33.90 4.71 13.00
C ASP A 12 -34.33 4.19 11.62
N VAL A 13 -35.19 4.94 10.91
CA VAL A 13 -35.64 4.59 9.56
C VAL A 13 -34.47 4.69 8.59
N ILE A 14 -33.67 5.74 8.71
CA ILE A 14 -32.47 5.97 7.90
C ILE A 14 -31.47 4.82 8.09
N ASP A 15 -31.20 4.45 9.33
CA ASP A 15 -30.26 3.38 9.66
C ASP A 15 -30.74 2.02 9.14
N ASN A 16 -32.04 1.73 9.24
CA ASN A 16 -32.62 0.52 8.67
C ASN A 16 -32.51 0.49 7.14
N GLU A 17 -32.79 1.61 6.45
CA GLU A 17 -32.64 1.69 4.99
C GLU A 17 -31.18 1.52 4.53
N ILE A 18 -30.21 2.05 5.30
CA ILE A 18 -28.79 1.85 5.04
C ILE A 18 -28.42 0.38 5.24
N ARG A 19 -28.79 -0.23 6.37
CA ARG A 19 -28.47 -1.64 6.69
C ARG A 19 -28.95 -2.62 5.62
N LYS A 20 -30.10 -2.37 4.99
CA LYS A 20 -30.60 -3.17 3.85
C LYS A 20 -29.61 -3.24 2.67
N ARG A 21 -28.61 -2.36 2.61
CA ARG A 21 -27.58 -2.30 1.57
C ARG A 21 -26.29 -3.04 1.92
N TYR A 22 -26.16 -3.56 3.15
CA TYR A 22 -24.99 -4.30 3.60
C TYR A 22 -24.59 -5.40 2.61
N TYR A 23 -25.53 -6.29 2.27
CA TYR A 23 -25.26 -7.41 1.36
C TYR A 23 -25.01 -7.01 -0.10
N LYS A 24 -25.34 -5.76 -0.48
CA LYS A 24 -25.03 -5.24 -1.82
C LYS A 24 -23.65 -4.59 -1.88
N TRP A 25 -23.05 -4.30 -0.73
CA TRP A 25 -21.67 -3.84 -0.67
C TRP A 25 -20.76 -5.04 -0.93
N HIS A 26 -19.88 -4.90 -1.92
CA HIS A 26 -19.01 -5.98 -2.38
C HIS A 26 -17.54 -5.54 -2.56
N LEU A 27 -17.19 -4.32 -2.14
CA LEU A 27 -15.83 -3.81 -2.23
C LEU A 27 -14.99 -4.21 -1.02
N HIS A 28 -15.10 -5.49 -0.61
CA HIS A 28 -14.33 -6.06 0.49
C HIS A 28 -12.83 -6.12 0.21
N ALA A 29 -12.44 -5.97 -1.06
CA ALA A 29 -11.05 -5.84 -1.45
C ALA A 29 -10.38 -4.62 -0.79
N ILE A 30 -11.10 -3.56 -0.39
CA ILE A 30 -10.46 -2.41 0.27
C ILE A 30 -10.56 -2.56 1.79
N ALA A 31 -9.53 -3.13 2.41
CA ALA A 31 -9.53 -3.50 3.83
C ALA A 31 -9.72 -2.32 4.82
N TRP A 32 -9.39 -1.10 4.41
CA TRP A 32 -9.52 0.11 5.24
C TRP A 32 -10.86 0.85 5.05
N PHE A 33 -11.75 0.34 4.19
CA PHE A 33 -12.96 1.04 3.79
C PHE A 33 -14.15 0.08 3.80
N ASP A 34 -14.65 -0.18 5.00
CA ASP A 34 -15.69 -1.19 5.25
C ASP A 34 -17.11 -0.61 5.11
N PHE A 35 -18.12 -1.43 5.41
CA PHE A 35 -19.50 -0.97 5.30
C PHE A 35 -19.87 0.06 6.39
N ASP A 36 -19.21 0.03 7.55
CA ASP A 36 -19.51 0.96 8.64
C ASP A 36 -19.04 2.38 8.28
N ASP A 37 -17.86 2.49 7.66
CA ASP A 37 -17.37 3.74 7.06
C ASP A 37 -18.35 4.26 6.00
N VAL A 38 -18.80 3.38 5.11
CA VAL A 38 -19.76 3.70 4.06
C VAL A 38 -21.10 4.16 4.66
N ALA A 39 -21.59 3.50 5.70
CA ALA A 39 -22.81 3.87 6.40
C ALA A 39 -22.69 5.26 7.03
N GLN A 40 -21.56 5.61 7.66
CA GLN A 40 -21.33 6.97 8.16
C GLN A 40 -21.35 8.01 7.04
N ILE A 41 -20.69 7.74 5.91
CA ILE A 41 -20.70 8.65 4.76
C ILE A 41 -22.12 8.86 4.24
N MET A 42 -22.93 7.80 4.18
CA MET A 42 -24.34 7.89 3.79
C MET A 42 -25.15 8.74 4.75
N ARG A 43 -25.02 8.53 6.07
CA ARG A 43 -25.71 9.33 7.09
C ARG A 43 -25.41 10.81 6.94
N ALA A 44 -24.12 11.16 6.86
CA ALA A 44 -23.68 12.53 6.66
C ALA A 44 -24.20 13.13 5.33
N HIS A 45 -24.28 12.32 4.28
CA HIS A 45 -24.81 12.78 2.99
C HIS A 45 -26.32 13.01 3.02
N ILE A 46 -27.08 12.13 3.69
CA ILE A 46 -28.53 12.27 3.87
C ILE A 46 -28.82 13.51 4.71
N PHE A 47 -28.10 13.73 5.81
CA PHE A 47 -28.22 14.92 6.65
C PHE A 47 -28.05 16.21 5.84
N LYS A 48 -26.97 16.31 5.04
CA LYS A 48 -26.73 17.47 4.16
C LYS A 48 -27.82 17.71 3.11
N LYS A 49 -28.63 16.69 2.81
CA LYS A 49 -29.70 16.75 1.82
C LYS A 49 -31.09 16.70 2.44
N TRP A 50 -31.19 16.71 3.77
CA TRP A 50 -32.46 16.52 4.47
C TRP A 50 -33.52 17.52 4.02
N GLU A 51 -33.13 18.79 3.89
CA GLU A 51 -34.01 19.87 3.43
C GLU A 51 -34.53 19.72 1.99
N HIS A 52 -33.91 18.84 1.18
CA HIS A 52 -34.34 18.57 -0.19
C HIS A 52 -35.41 17.47 -0.28
N TRP A 53 -35.76 16.84 0.83
CA TRP A 53 -36.86 15.90 0.90
C TRP A 53 -38.17 16.65 1.05
N ASP A 54 -39.08 16.42 0.10
CA ASP A 54 -40.47 16.85 0.18
C ASP A 54 -41.20 15.99 1.22
N GLN A 55 -41.42 16.56 2.42
CA GLN A 55 -42.02 15.87 3.56
C GLN A 55 -43.49 15.48 3.36
N SER A 56 -44.14 16.00 2.32
CA SER A 56 -45.47 15.51 1.92
C SER A 56 -45.43 14.09 1.34
N ARG A 57 -44.23 13.58 1.00
CA ARG A 57 -44.01 12.27 0.38
C ARG A 57 -43.35 11.29 1.34
N PRO A 58 -43.57 9.97 1.16
CA PRO A 58 -42.88 8.95 1.94
C PRO A 58 -41.35 9.10 1.90
N LEU A 59 -40.72 8.90 3.05
CA LEU A 59 -39.26 9.05 3.22
C LEU A 59 -38.45 7.95 2.53
N GLU A 60 -38.87 6.69 2.66
CA GLU A 60 -38.10 5.52 2.20
C GLU A 60 -37.74 5.55 0.71
N PRO A 61 -38.66 5.89 -0.23
CA PRO A 61 -38.32 5.99 -1.65
C PRO A 61 -37.25 7.06 -1.93
N TRP A 62 -37.30 8.18 -1.22
CA TRP A 62 -36.32 9.25 -1.35
C TRP A 62 -34.96 8.81 -0.79
N LEU A 63 -34.92 8.23 0.41
CA LEU A 63 -33.71 7.65 1.00
C LEU A 63 -33.08 6.62 0.06
N ASN A 64 -33.88 5.73 -0.50
CA ASN A 64 -33.40 4.72 -1.43
C ASN A 64 -32.70 5.31 -2.65
N LYS A 65 -33.23 6.40 -3.21
CA LYS A 65 -32.58 7.12 -4.31
C LYS A 65 -31.27 7.76 -3.87
N VAL A 66 -31.24 8.43 -2.72
CA VAL A 66 -30.04 9.09 -2.19
C VAL A 66 -28.95 8.05 -1.89
N ILE A 67 -29.27 7.00 -1.14
CA ILE A 67 -28.36 5.92 -0.75
C ILE A 67 -27.81 5.21 -1.99
N THR A 68 -28.66 4.81 -2.92
CA THR A 68 -28.23 4.09 -4.14
C THR A 68 -27.26 4.95 -4.97
N ASN A 69 -27.56 6.24 -5.12
CA ASN A 69 -26.68 7.14 -5.85
C ASN A 69 -25.35 7.35 -5.11
N GLN A 70 -25.37 7.45 -3.78
CA GLN A 70 -24.14 7.54 -2.99
C GLN A 70 -23.28 6.29 -3.08
N MET A 71 -23.87 5.09 -2.98
CA MET A 71 -23.13 3.84 -3.18
C MET A 71 -22.44 3.79 -4.54
N LYS A 72 -23.16 4.15 -5.61
CA LYS A 72 -22.59 4.20 -6.97
C LYS A 72 -21.42 5.19 -7.06
N ASN A 73 -21.56 6.36 -6.44
CA ASN A 73 -20.51 7.38 -6.43
C ASN A 73 -19.27 6.91 -5.67
N ILE A 74 -19.47 6.31 -4.49
CA ILE A 74 -18.39 5.75 -3.67
C ILE A 74 -17.66 4.65 -4.46
N LEU A 75 -18.39 3.67 -4.99
CA LEU A 75 -17.79 2.57 -5.77
C LEU A 75 -17.01 3.10 -6.97
N ARG A 76 -17.57 4.06 -7.71
CA ARG A 76 -16.88 4.70 -8.83
C ARG A 76 -15.59 5.39 -8.38
N ASN A 77 -15.66 6.16 -7.29
CA ASN A 77 -14.55 6.98 -6.82
C ASN A 77 -13.41 6.15 -6.22
N HIS A 78 -13.71 5.05 -5.55
CA HIS A 78 -12.70 4.22 -4.88
C HIS A 78 -12.18 3.08 -5.76
N TYR A 79 -12.97 2.60 -6.71
CA TYR A 79 -12.62 1.45 -7.55
C TYR A 79 -12.71 1.74 -9.05
N SER A 80 -13.91 1.98 -9.59
CA SER A 80 -14.14 1.97 -11.04
C SER A 80 -13.34 3.03 -11.81
N ASN A 81 -13.00 4.16 -11.18
CA ASN A 81 -12.17 5.20 -11.79
C ASN A 81 -10.74 4.74 -12.09
N PHE A 82 -10.22 3.81 -11.29
CA PHE A 82 -8.86 3.28 -11.39
C PHE A 82 -8.83 1.90 -12.04
N ALA A 83 -9.97 1.21 -12.07
CA ALA A 83 -10.13 -0.08 -12.70
C ALA A 83 -9.67 -0.07 -14.17
N ARG A 84 -9.03 -1.17 -14.60
CA ARG A 84 -8.59 -1.34 -15.99
C ARG A 84 -9.79 -1.36 -16.94
N PRO A 85 -9.66 -0.79 -18.17
CA PRO A 85 -10.76 -0.73 -19.12
C PRO A 85 -11.26 -2.12 -19.53
N CYS A 86 -10.41 -3.15 -19.46
CA CYS A 86 -10.75 -4.51 -19.84
C CYS A 86 -11.90 -5.13 -19.03
N LEU A 87 -12.16 -4.68 -17.80
CA LEU A 87 -13.22 -5.26 -16.97
C LEU A 87 -14.62 -5.12 -17.58
N ASN A 88 -14.86 -4.05 -18.35
CA ASN A 88 -16.13 -3.78 -19.02
C ASN A 88 -15.98 -3.81 -20.56
N CYS A 89 -14.90 -4.41 -21.06
CA CYS A 89 -14.59 -4.43 -22.49
C CYS A 89 -15.25 -5.63 -23.17
N GLU A 90 -15.85 -5.42 -24.34
CA GLU A 90 -16.48 -6.48 -25.15
C GLU A 90 -15.48 -7.55 -25.65
N TYR A 91 -14.20 -7.17 -25.79
CA TYR A 91 -13.13 -8.07 -26.22
C TYR A 91 -12.48 -8.84 -25.05
N ASN A 92 -12.97 -8.66 -23.81
CA ASN A 92 -12.43 -9.38 -22.66
C ASN A 92 -12.87 -10.86 -22.69
N GLN A 93 -11.90 -11.74 -22.83
CA GLN A 93 -12.11 -13.20 -22.81
C GLN A 93 -11.63 -13.86 -21.51
N SER A 94 -11.29 -13.04 -20.51
CA SER A 94 -10.85 -13.57 -19.21
C SER A 94 -12.04 -14.23 -18.52
N LYS A 95 -11.93 -15.54 -18.27
CA LYS A 95 -12.82 -16.29 -17.36
C LYS A 95 -12.22 -16.30 -15.96
N GLU A 96 -13.01 -16.71 -14.96
CA GLU A 96 -12.45 -17.02 -13.64
C GLU A 96 -11.27 -17.98 -13.82
N PRO A 97 -10.08 -17.63 -13.27
CA PRO A 97 -8.90 -18.45 -13.46
C PRO A 97 -9.12 -19.80 -12.79
N VAL A 98 -9.23 -20.85 -13.60
CA VAL A 98 -8.89 -22.20 -13.14
C VAL A 98 -7.40 -22.17 -12.78
N ALA A 99 -7.04 -22.76 -11.64
CA ALA A 99 -5.68 -22.72 -11.11
C ALA A 99 -4.62 -22.92 -12.23
N GLY A 100 -3.80 -21.90 -12.48
CA GLY A 100 -2.76 -21.90 -13.51
C GLY A 100 -3.08 -21.18 -14.84
N GLN A 101 -4.27 -20.60 -15.03
CA GLN A 101 -4.59 -19.83 -16.24
C GLN A 101 -4.26 -18.32 -16.13
N ILE A 102 -3.82 -17.74 -17.24
CA ILE A 102 -3.56 -16.30 -17.39
C ILE A 102 -4.90 -15.55 -17.33
N ALA A 103 -5.17 -14.85 -16.23
CA ALA A 103 -6.43 -14.14 -15.95
C ALA A 103 -6.64 -12.83 -16.75
N ALA A 104 -5.99 -12.70 -17.92
CA ALA A 104 -5.87 -11.45 -18.66
C ALA A 104 -5.92 -11.68 -20.18
N LEU A 105 -6.92 -12.41 -20.68
CA LEU A 105 -7.10 -12.68 -22.11
C LEU A 105 -7.90 -11.57 -22.80
N CYS A 106 -7.54 -11.30 -24.06
CA CYS A 106 -8.13 -10.26 -24.90
C CYS A 106 -8.21 -10.72 -26.36
N ALA A 107 -9.39 -10.60 -26.97
CA ALA A 107 -9.62 -10.99 -28.37
C ALA A 107 -9.07 -9.99 -29.41
N LEU A 108 -8.80 -8.75 -28.98
CA LEU A 108 -8.41 -7.65 -29.88
C LEU A 108 -6.90 -7.59 -30.13
N THR A 109 -6.11 -7.93 -29.12
CA THR A 109 -4.65 -7.80 -29.14
C THR A 109 -4.00 -8.96 -29.89
N PRO A 110 -2.98 -8.74 -30.74
CA PRO A 110 -2.25 -9.81 -31.42
C PRO A 110 -1.69 -10.88 -30.48
N SER A 111 -1.24 -10.49 -29.29
CA SER A 111 -0.75 -11.41 -28.25
C SER A 111 -1.85 -12.27 -27.60
N GLY A 112 -3.12 -11.93 -27.81
CA GLY A 112 -4.25 -12.52 -27.07
C GLY A 112 -4.33 -12.07 -25.60
N LEU A 113 -3.51 -11.10 -25.17
CA LEU A 113 -3.37 -10.68 -23.78
C LEU A 113 -3.81 -9.22 -23.57
N GLN A 114 -4.38 -8.93 -22.40
CA GLN A 114 -4.66 -7.56 -21.96
C GLN A 114 -3.36 -6.82 -21.68
N CYS A 115 -2.83 -6.15 -22.70
CA CYS A 115 -1.54 -5.48 -22.65
C CYS A 115 -1.57 -4.13 -23.39
N ASN A 116 -0.43 -3.46 -23.42
CA ASN A 116 -0.23 -2.16 -24.07
C ASN A 116 -0.36 -2.18 -25.60
N GLU A 117 -0.56 -3.34 -26.22
CA GLU A 117 -0.97 -3.45 -27.63
C GLU A 117 -2.38 -2.88 -27.86
N CYS A 118 -3.21 -2.78 -26.82
CA CYS A 118 -4.50 -2.09 -26.87
C CYS A 118 -4.34 -0.62 -26.43
N ASP A 119 -4.73 0.33 -27.27
CA ASP A 119 -4.61 1.77 -26.98
C ASP A 119 -5.28 2.21 -25.67
N LEU A 120 -6.48 1.68 -25.40
CA LEU A 120 -7.22 1.98 -24.18
C LEU A 120 -6.46 1.45 -22.94
N PHE A 121 -5.90 0.24 -23.04
CA PHE A 121 -5.09 -0.34 -21.98
C PHE A 121 -3.79 0.42 -21.79
N ALA A 122 -3.07 0.75 -22.87
CA ALA A 122 -1.82 1.49 -22.84
C ALA A 122 -1.99 2.88 -22.19
N LYS A 123 -3.10 3.58 -22.51
CA LYS A 123 -3.45 4.85 -21.87
C LYS A 123 -3.72 4.67 -20.37
N TRP A 124 -4.48 3.65 -20.00
CA TRP A 124 -4.75 3.33 -18.60
C TRP A 124 -3.46 2.97 -17.85
N GLU A 125 -2.59 2.17 -18.45
CA GLU A 125 -1.32 1.73 -17.87
C GLU A 125 -0.43 2.93 -17.51
N LYS A 126 -0.33 3.92 -18.41
CA LYS A 126 0.46 5.13 -18.17
C LYS A 126 -0.13 6.07 -17.12
N THR A 127 -1.45 6.09 -16.95
CA THR A 127 -2.14 7.16 -16.18
C THR A 127 -2.73 6.69 -14.85
N LYS A 128 -3.22 5.46 -14.78
CA LYS A 128 -4.09 4.97 -13.70
C LYS A 128 -3.59 3.70 -13.02
N LYS A 129 -2.71 2.91 -13.67
CA LYS A 129 -2.17 1.65 -13.11
C LYS A 129 -1.47 1.86 -11.77
N SER A 130 -0.60 2.86 -11.65
CA SER A 130 0.07 3.16 -10.38
C SER A 130 -0.92 3.44 -9.24
N ALA A 131 -1.97 4.24 -9.50
CA ALA A 131 -3.00 4.51 -8.51
C ALA A 131 -3.86 3.27 -8.21
N TYR A 132 -4.11 2.42 -9.20
CA TYR A 132 -4.81 1.14 -9.02
C TYR A 132 -4.01 0.19 -8.13
N ASP A 133 -2.72 -0.01 -8.41
CA ASP A 133 -1.84 -0.93 -7.69
C ASP A 133 -1.63 -0.51 -6.23
N ILE A 134 -1.66 0.78 -5.92
CA ILE A 134 -1.60 1.29 -4.53
C ILE A 134 -2.92 1.06 -3.79
N LYS A 135 -4.06 1.18 -4.48
CA LYS A 135 -5.39 1.18 -3.86
C LYS A 135 -6.02 -0.20 -3.75
N MET A 136 -5.65 -1.11 -4.65
CA MET A 136 -6.16 -2.47 -4.70
C MET A 136 -5.14 -3.41 -4.08
N PRO A 137 -5.45 -4.07 -2.96
CA PRO A 137 -4.56 -5.09 -2.47
C PRO A 137 -4.52 -6.26 -3.47
N LEU A 138 -3.32 -6.79 -3.65
CA LEU A 138 -3.12 -8.01 -4.41
C LEU A 138 -3.58 -9.19 -3.54
N SER A 139 -4.27 -10.15 -4.15
CA SER A 139 -4.47 -11.45 -3.49
C SER A 139 -3.10 -12.07 -3.23
N LEU A 140 -2.88 -12.56 -2.01
CA LEU A 140 -1.66 -13.29 -1.64
C LEU A 140 -1.44 -14.52 -2.53
N GLU A 141 -2.53 -15.10 -3.05
CA GLU A 141 -2.52 -16.24 -3.98
C GLU A 141 -2.03 -15.87 -5.39
N PHE A 142 -2.16 -14.59 -5.77
CA PHE A 142 -1.67 -14.01 -7.03
C PHE A 142 -0.40 -13.19 -6.83
N HIS A 143 0.44 -13.56 -5.86
CA HIS A 143 1.79 -13.03 -5.82
C HIS A 143 2.54 -13.52 -7.05
N ALA A 144 2.67 -12.67 -8.07
CA ALA A 144 3.55 -12.88 -9.21
C ALA A 144 5.02 -13.20 -8.79
N TYR A 145 5.37 -12.93 -7.53
CA TYR A 145 6.61 -13.38 -6.90
C TYR A 145 6.75 -14.89 -6.78
N THR A 146 5.69 -15.70 -6.76
CA THR A 146 5.83 -17.17 -6.64
C THR A 146 6.01 -17.88 -7.98
N GLN A 147 5.62 -17.26 -9.10
CA GLN A 147 5.65 -17.91 -10.42
C GLN A 147 6.91 -17.63 -11.24
N ASN A 148 7.70 -16.60 -10.89
CA ASN A 148 8.84 -16.13 -11.68
C ASN A 148 10.18 -16.07 -10.95
N THR A 149 10.26 -16.53 -9.69
CA THR A 149 11.55 -16.63 -9.01
C THR A 149 11.97 -18.08 -8.95
N SER A 150 13.04 -18.44 -9.66
CA SER A 150 13.75 -19.66 -9.34
C SER A 150 14.32 -19.51 -7.92
N PRO A 151 14.46 -20.60 -7.15
CA PRO A 151 15.19 -20.54 -5.86
C PRO A 151 16.59 -19.93 -5.99
N GLU A 152 17.18 -20.05 -7.18
CA GLU A 152 18.47 -19.47 -7.59
C GLU A 152 18.43 -17.93 -7.74
N ASP A 153 17.26 -17.33 -7.94
CA ASP A 153 17.05 -15.88 -8.02
C ASP A 153 16.87 -15.24 -6.63
N HIS A 154 16.79 -16.04 -5.57
CA HIS A 154 16.63 -15.54 -4.21
C HIS A 154 17.98 -15.21 -3.57
N PHE A 155 18.26 -13.92 -3.45
CA PHE A 155 19.38 -13.42 -2.66
C PHE A 155 19.07 -13.59 -1.17
N ASP A 156 19.87 -14.41 -0.48
CA ASP A 156 19.80 -14.54 0.98
C ASP A 156 20.45 -13.31 1.62
N ILE A 157 19.64 -12.28 1.92
CA ILE A 157 20.10 -11.06 2.59
C ILE A 157 20.77 -11.38 3.93
N GLY A 158 20.29 -12.41 4.65
CA GLY A 158 20.85 -12.82 5.93
C GLY A 158 22.28 -13.31 5.78
N ARG A 159 22.51 -14.19 4.81
CA ARG A 159 23.85 -14.69 4.46
C ARG A 159 24.75 -13.57 3.93
N ALA A 160 24.27 -12.75 3.00
CA ALA A 160 25.03 -11.62 2.47
C ALA A 160 25.48 -10.66 3.59
N THR A 161 24.61 -10.46 4.59
CA THR A 161 24.91 -9.66 5.79
C THR A 161 26.03 -10.30 6.63
N ILE A 162 25.98 -11.62 6.88
CA ILE A 162 27.03 -12.35 7.60
C ILE A 162 28.36 -12.28 6.85
N THR A 163 28.35 -12.53 5.54
CA THR A 163 29.54 -12.45 4.68
C THR A 163 30.14 -11.05 4.71
N LEU A 164 29.31 -10.01 4.60
CA LEU A 164 29.75 -8.63 4.69
C LEU A 164 30.39 -8.31 6.05
N HIS A 165 29.81 -8.75 7.17
CA HIS A 165 30.39 -8.55 8.50
C HIS A 165 31.76 -9.23 8.65
N ASN A 166 31.91 -10.44 8.11
CA ASN A 166 33.19 -11.16 8.11
C ASN A 166 34.26 -10.44 7.28
N LYS A 167 33.89 -9.94 6.09
CA LYS A 167 34.81 -9.17 5.23
C LYS A 167 35.16 -7.81 5.82
N MET A 168 34.21 -7.15 6.47
CA MET A 168 34.45 -5.92 7.23
C MET A 168 35.44 -6.14 8.39
N ARG A 169 35.44 -7.32 9.02
CA ARG A 169 36.44 -7.69 10.03
C ARG A 169 37.86 -7.75 9.46
N SER A 170 38.02 -8.30 8.26
CA SER A 170 39.32 -8.37 7.58
C SER A 170 39.79 -7.02 7.04
N GLY A 171 38.85 -6.13 6.67
CA GLY A 171 39.16 -4.81 6.11
C GLY A 171 39.34 -3.68 7.12
N LEU A 172 39.02 -3.90 8.40
CA LEU A 172 39.13 -2.90 9.47
C LEU A 172 40.21 -3.30 10.48
N ASN A 173 40.87 -2.31 11.07
CA ASN A 173 41.75 -2.56 12.22
C ASN A 173 40.92 -2.91 13.48
N SER A 174 41.54 -3.51 14.49
CA SER A 174 40.85 -4.00 15.69
C SER A 174 40.02 -2.93 16.41
N ARG A 175 40.52 -1.68 16.45
CA ARG A 175 39.81 -0.56 17.09
C ARG A 175 38.60 -0.11 16.27
N HIS A 176 38.71 -0.02 14.95
CA HIS A 176 37.61 0.33 14.06
C HIS A 176 36.56 -0.79 14.01
N TYR A 177 36.99 -2.06 13.99
CA TYR A 177 36.08 -3.19 14.02
C TYR A 177 35.28 -3.23 15.33
N PHE A 178 35.90 -2.90 16.47
CA PHE A 178 35.19 -2.78 17.75
C PHE A 178 34.04 -1.76 17.68
N VAL A 179 34.31 -0.57 17.13
CA VAL A 179 33.27 0.47 16.95
C VAL A 179 32.22 0.06 15.91
N TYR A 180 32.64 -0.58 14.83
CA TYR A 180 31.74 -1.11 13.81
C TYR A 180 30.78 -2.16 14.39
N LYS A 181 31.30 -3.10 15.17
CA LYS A 181 30.51 -4.15 15.83
C LYS A 181 29.44 -3.52 16.74
N MET A 182 29.84 -2.59 17.59
CA MET A 182 28.90 -1.89 18.48
C MET A 182 27.77 -1.19 17.73
N LEU A 183 28.09 -0.51 16.62
CA LEU A 183 27.11 0.29 15.86
C LEU A 183 26.21 -0.53 14.94
N PHE A 184 26.73 -1.60 14.32
CA PHE A 184 26.06 -2.27 13.20
C PHE A 184 25.72 -3.75 13.48
N ILE A 185 26.28 -4.36 14.51
CA ILE A 185 26.00 -5.76 14.90
C ILE A 185 25.26 -5.79 16.23
N ASP A 186 25.78 -5.10 17.25
CA ASP A 186 25.22 -5.12 18.60
C ASP A 186 24.06 -4.10 18.79
N GLY A 187 23.82 -3.23 17.79
CA GLY A 187 22.70 -2.29 17.80
C GLY A 187 22.78 -1.18 18.86
N ILE A 188 23.98 -0.87 19.36
CA ILE A 188 24.18 0.11 20.43
C ILE A 188 23.94 1.53 19.87
N SER A 189 23.27 2.37 20.67
CA SER A 189 22.98 3.75 20.31
C SER A 189 24.26 4.58 20.12
N GLU A 190 24.22 5.56 19.21
CA GLU A 190 25.38 6.43 18.92
C GLU A 190 25.86 7.20 20.16
N GLU A 191 24.94 7.58 21.05
CA GLU A 191 25.24 8.28 22.29
C GLU A 191 26.05 7.41 23.25
N GLU A 192 25.66 6.14 23.37
CA GLU A 192 26.34 5.19 24.22
C GLU A 192 27.71 4.81 23.66
N VAL A 193 27.81 4.64 22.33
CA VAL A 193 29.10 4.46 21.65
C VAL A 193 30.02 5.67 21.87
N ALA A 194 29.49 6.89 21.82
CA ALA A 194 30.27 8.10 22.07
C ALA A 194 30.83 8.14 23.50
N ARG A 195 30.02 7.71 24.48
CA ARG A 195 30.40 7.62 25.89
C ARG A 195 31.50 6.59 26.10
N ILE A 196 31.37 5.40 25.52
CA ILE A 196 32.37 4.31 25.58
C ILE A 196 33.70 4.76 24.94
N LEU A 197 33.64 5.53 23.87
CA LEU A 197 34.83 6.07 23.19
C LEU A 197 35.43 7.32 23.87
N GLY A 198 34.78 7.83 24.93
CA GLY A 198 35.27 8.97 25.70
C GLY A 198 35.13 10.31 24.98
N TYR A 199 34.24 10.42 23.98
CA TYR A 199 34.01 11.70 23.30
C TYR A 199 33.24 12.66 24.21
N LYS A 200 33.71 13.91 24.30
CA LYS A 200 33.07 15.00 25.04
C LYS A 200 32.40 15.99 24.10
N SER A 201 31.34 16.67 24.54
CA SER A 201 30.80 17.84 23.85
C SER A 201 31.14 19.11 24.64
N ASN A 202 31.52 20.17 23.93
CA ASN A 202 31.84 21.47 24.52
C ASN A 202 30.70 22.51 24.31
N GLU A 203 29.60 22.11 23.65
CA GLU A 203 28.49 23.00 23.26
C GLU A 203 27.16 22.51 23.85
N LYS A 204 26.39 23.42 24.48
CA LYS A 204 25.04 23.12 25.01
C LYS A 204 24.11 22.68 23.87
N GLY A 205 23.48 21.51 24.03
CA GLY A 205 22.49 20.97 23.08
C GLY A 205 23.05 20.03 21.99
N ARG A 206 24.37 19.79 21.96
CA ARG A 206 24.99 18.89 20.97
C ARG A 206 25.35 17.54 21.57
N LYS A 207 24.87 16.46 20.95
CA LYS A 207 25.21 15.07 21.32
C LYS A 207 26.72 14.86 21.24
N ALA A 208 27.32 14.30 22.29
CA ALA A 208 28.75 14.06 22.38
C ALA A 208 29.24 13.17 21.23
N GLY A 209 30.36 13.51 20.61
CA GLY A 209 30.96 12.70 19.55
C GLY A 209 30.19 12.63 18.22
N TYR A 210 29.11 13.39 18.02
CA TYR A 210 28.25 13.29 16.82
C TYR A 210 29.02 13.37 15.49
N LYS A 211 29.94 14.34 15.36
CA LYS A 211 30.74 14.51 14.13
C LYS A 211 31.71 13.35 13.94
N GLN A 212 32.35 12.89 15.01
CA GLN A 212 33.29 11.78 15.00
C GLN A 212 32.60 10.47 14.60
N ILE A 213 31.45 10.16 15.21
CA ILE A 213 30.65 8.96 14.87
C ILE A 213 30.15 9.04 13.43
N LYS A 214 29.64 10.19 12.99
CA LYS A 214 29.24 10.40 11.59
C LYS A 214 30.38 10.12 10.62
N ASN A 215 31.59 10.60 10.93
CA ASN A 215 32.77 10.35 10.10
C ASN A 215 33.13 8.85 10.05
N LEU A 216 33.08 8.15 11.18
CA LEU A 216 33.31 6.71 11.26
C LEU A 216 32.25 5.91 10.46
N LYS A 217 30.96 6.26 10.58
CA LYS A 217 29.89 5.63 9.79
C LYS A 217 30.10 5.83 8.29
N ASN A 218 30.52 7.02 7.86
CA ASN A 218 30.84 7.30 6.47
C ASN A 218 32.05 6.48 5.98
N GLN A 219 33.10 6.38 6.80
CA GLN A 219 34.27 5.56 6.50
C GLN A 219 33.87 4.08 6.32
N TYR A 220 33.12 3.52 7.26
CA TYR A 220 32.69 2.12 7.20
C TYR A 220 31.73 1.86 6.04
N LYS A 221 30.82 2.79 5.74
CA LYS A 221 29.95 2.73 4.56
C LYS A 221 30.75 2.67 3.26
N ASN A 222 31.81 3.48 3.14
CA ASN A 222 32.65 3.47 1.95
C ASN A 222 33.43 2.16 1.79
N ILE A 223 33.91 1.58 2.89
CA ILE A 223 34.59 0.28 2.87
C ILE A 223 33.61 -0.84 2.50
N ALA A 224 32.42 -0.87 3.12
CA ALA A 224 31.37 -1.82 2.79
C ALA A 224 30.96 -1.74 1.32
N LYS A 225 30.80 -0.53 0.77
CA LYS A 225 30.53 -0.35 -0.67
C LYS A 225 31.63 -0.93 -1.56
N LYS A 226 32.91 -0.72 -1.21
CA LYS A 226 34.04 -1.29 -1.97
C LYS A 226 34.04 -2.82 -1.92
N ILE A 227 33.70 -3.41 -0.78
CA ILE A 227 33.58 -4.87 -0.63
C ILE A 227 32.45 -5.38 -1.53
N ILE A 228 31.25 -4.79 -1.44
CA ILE A 228 30.08 -5.17 -2.26
C ILE A 228 30.35 -5.04 -3.77
N GLN A 229 31.13 -4.04 -4.19
CA GLN A 229 31.45 -3.83 -5.60
C GLN A 229 32.53 -4.77 -6.13
N LYS A 230 33.41 -5.28 -5.25
CA LYS A 230 34.56 -6.10 -5.64
C LYS A 230 34.29 -7.60 -5.49
N GLU A 231 33.50 -7.95 -4.48
CA GLU A 231 33.19 -9.33 -4.15
C GLU A 231 31.69 -9.53 -4.33
N ASP A 232 31.33 -10.62 -5.01
CA ASP A 232 29.95 -11.04 -5.03
C ASP A 232 29.61 -11.65 -3.67
N ILE A 233 28.93 -10.87 -2.83
CA ILE A 233 28.50 -11.30 -1.49
C ILE A 233 27.06 -11.84 -1.49
N PHE A 234 26.38 -11.77 -2.63
CA PHE A 234 24.97 -12.13 -2.77
C PHE A 234 24.78 -13.51 -3.41
N TYR A 235 25.79 -14.00 -4.13
CA TYR A 235 25.81 -15.29 -4.81
C TYR A 235 27.00 -16.16 -4.30
N GLU A 236 26.90 -17.48 -4.42
CA GLU A 236 28.01 -18.43 -4.13
C GLU A 236 29.05 -18.47 -5.26
#